data_AF-A0AAN8FW03-F1
#
_entry.id   AF-A0AAN8FW03-F1
#
_cell.length_a   1.000
_cell.length_b   1.000
_cell.length_c   1.000
_cell.angle_alpha   90.00
_cell.angle_beta   90.00
_cell.angle_gamma   90.00
#
_symmetry.space_group_name_H-M   'P 1'
#
loop_
_entity.id
_entity.type
_entity.pdbx_description
1 polymer ?
#
loop_
_entity_poly.entity_id
_entity_poly.type
_entity_poly.pdbx_seq_one_letter_code
_entity_poly.pdbx_strand_id
1 'polypeptide(L)'
;MELSPLDDISTWITTERPPKEYFLPLPVQITVIAFLLCLSALFSGLTLGLMSLTPQELELVMKAGSPSEQKYAAVILPIRRKGNLLLCSLLLGNVIVNAAISILFGELTTGLLALLISSIGIVIFGEIVPQSICVKKGLAVGAHTILITQVFIFITYPVAWPISKLLDCLLGDEY
;
A
#
# COMPACT_ATOMS: atom_id res chain seq x y z
N MET A 1 15.85 47.19 42.93
CA MET A 1 15.00 46.09 43.43
C MET A 1 13.58 46.61 43.31
N GLU A 2 12.71 46.19 42.40
CA GLU A 2 12.65 45.03 41.52
C GLU A 2 11.80 45.37 40.29
N LEU A 3 12.28 44.86 39.14
CA LEU A 3 11.55 44.34 37.98
C LEU A 3 10.36 45.13 37.38
N SER A 4 10.65 45.72 36.20
CA SER A 4 9.71 45.89 35.09
C SER A 4 8.87 44.63 34.83
N PRO A 5 7.59 44.76 34.43
CA PRO A 5 6.80 43.61 33.99
C PRO A 5 7.39 43.13 32.66
N LEU A 6 8.20 42.08 32.72
CA LEU A 6 8.58 41.29 31.55
C LEU A 6 7.37 40.46 31.14
N ASP A 7 6.40 41.12 30.49
CA ASP A 7 5.11 40.56 30.10
C ASP A 7 5.08 40.05 28.64
N ASP A 8 6.22 39.84 27.98
CA ASP A 8 6.24 39.61 26.52
C ASP A 8 7.23 38.54 26.00
N ILE A 9 7.75 37.65 26.85
CA ILE A 9 8.64 36.54 26.40
C ILE A 9 8.08 35.15 26.78
N SER A 10 6.82 35.02 27.18
CA SER A 10 6.18 33.69 27.32
C SER A 10 4.95 33.49 26.41
N THR A 11 4.68 34.48 25.56
CA THR A 11 3.73 34.43 24.44
C THR A 11 4.21 33.59 23.24
N TRP A 12 5.37 32.91 23.33
CA TRP A 12 5.89 32.04 22.27
C TRP A 12 5.48 30.56 22.38
N ILE A 13 4.72 30.19 23.42
CA ILE A 13 3.98 28.91 23.44
C ILE A 13 2.52 29.14 23.02
N THR A 14 2.30 30.03 22.05
CA THR A 14 1.13 29.91 21.18
C THR A 14 1.38 28.74 20.25
N THR A 15 1.26 27.51 20.78
CA THR A 15 0.97 26.34 19.95
C THR A 15 -0.52 26.38 19.59
N GLU A 16 -1.03 27.53 19.16
CA GLU A 16 -2.17 27.50 18.25
C GLU A 16 -1.59 26.93 16.96
N ARG A 17 -1.67 25.60 16.84
CA ARG A 17 -1.63 24.98 15.53
C ARG A 17 -2.62 25.78 14.69
N PRO A 18 -2.21 26.34 13.54
CA PRO A 18 -3.16 27.03 12.68
C PRO A 18 -4.38 26.10 12.55
N PRO A 19 -5.62 26.64 12.62
CA PRO A 19 -6.80 25.81 12.40
C PRO A 19 -6.50 25.00 11.16
N LYS A 20 -6.49 23.66 11.28
CA LYS A 20 -6.16 22.79 10.15
C LYS A 20 -7.05 23.27 9.01
N GLU A 21 -6.47 23.99 8.05
CA GLU A 21 -7.15 24.32 6.82
C GLU A 21 -7.32 22.96 6.17
N TYR A 22 -8.48 22.36 6.41
CA TYR A 22 -8.95 21.22 5.67
C TYR A 22 -8.98 21.70 4.21
N PHE A 23 -7.89 21.46 3.47
CA PHE A 23 -7.82 21.72 2.03
C PHE A 23 -8.93 20.96 1.28
N LEU A 24 -9.60 20.00 1.94
CA LEU A 24 -10.70 19.19 1.43
C LEU A 24 -11.82 19.00 2.48
N PRO A 25 -13.10 18.97 2.10
CA PRO A 25 -14.21 18.67 3.00
C PRO A 25 -14.00 17.33 3.74
N LEU A 26 -14.35 17.23 5.02
CA LEU A 26 -14.37 15.97 5.80
C LEU A 26 -14.88 14.73 5.03
N PRO A 27 -16.01 14.79 4.27
CA PRO A 27 -16.47 13.63 3.49
C PRO A 27 -15.51 13.26 2.35
N VAL A 28 -14.79 14.22 1.78
CA VAL A 28 -13.77 13.96 0.75
C VAL A 28 -12.57 13.25 1.37
N GLN A 29 -12.12 13.67 2.55
CA GLN A 29 -11.02 13.00 3.23
C GLN A 29 -11.36 11.55 3.61
N ILE A 30 -12.57 11.29 4.12
CA ILE A 30 -13.03 9.91 4.40
C ILE A 30 -13.08 9.08 3.11
N THR A 31 -13.57 9.67 2.02
CA THR A 31 -13.62 9.00 0.71
C THR A 31 -12.23 8.66 0.20
N VAL A 32 -11.27 9.58 0.33
CA VAL A 32 -9.87 9.37 -0.03
C VAL A 32 -9.23 8.27 0.83
N ILE A 33 -9.47 8.29 2.15
CA ILE A 33 -8.98 7.25 3.06
C ILE A 33 -9.56 5.88 2.70
N ALA A 34 -10.87 5.81 2.41
CA ALA A 34 -11.51 4.56 2.01
C ALA A 34 -10.91 4.03 0.69
N PHE A 35 -10.70 4.91 -0.29
CA PHE A 35 -10.04 4.56 -1.55
C PHE A 35 -8.60 4.06 -1.32
N LEU A 36 -7.81 4.76 -0.50
CA LEU A 36 -6.46 4.36 -0.14
C LEU A 36 -6.45 3.01 0.58
N LEU A 37 -7.39 2.77 1.51
CA LEU A 37 -7.53 1.47 2.17
C LEU A 37 -7.82 0.36 1.17
N CYS A 38 -8.70 0.57 0.19
CA CYS A 38 -8.96 -0.40 -0.88
C CYS A 38 -7.70 -0.67 -1.73
N LEU A 39 -6.87 0.36 -1.94
CA LEU A 39 -5.64 0.23 -2.72
C LEU A 39 -4.55 -0.53 -1.95
N SER A 40 -4.37 -0.23 -0.66
CA SER A 40 -3.51 -0.99 0.27
C SER A 40 -3.92 -2.46 0.32
N ALA A 41 -5.22 -2.72 0.52
CA ALA A 41 -5.86 -4.03 0.44
C ALA A 41 -5.53 -4.80 -0.83
N LEU A 42 -5.61 -4.13 -1.96
CA LEU A 42 -5.30 -4.70 -3.26
C LEU A 42 -3.81 -5.05 -3.33
N PHE A 43 -2.89 -4.16 -2.97
CA PHE A 43 -1.45 -4.46 -3.05
C PHE A 43 -1.03 -5.59 -2.11
N SER A 44 -1.52 -5.55 -0.87
CA SER A 44 -1.24 -6.58 0.13
C SER A 44 -1.83 -7.94 -0.28
N GLY A 45 -3.07 -7.95 -0.75
CA GLY A 45 -3.75 -9.15 -1.24
C GLY A 45 -3.13 -9.73 -2.51
N LEU A 46 -2.74 -8.89 -3.48
CA LEU A 46 -2.05 -9.32 -4.69
C LEU A 46 -0.64 -9.84 -4.40
N THR A 47 0.07 -9.22 -3.46
CA THR A 47 1.38 -9.73 -3.05
C THR A 47 1.25 -11.17 -2.59
N LEU A 48 0.31 -11.45 -1.68
CA LEU A 48 0.11 -12.81 -1.20
C LEU A 48 -0.44 -13.75 -2.30
N GLY A 49 -1.48 -13.33 -3.02
CA GLY A 49 -2.19 -14.18 -3.99
C GLY A 49 -1.44 -14.43 -5.29
N LEU A 50 -0.60 -13.49 -5.75
CA LEU A 50 0.26 -13.71 -6.92
C LEU A 50 1.55 -14.40 -6.54
N MET A 51 2.11 -14.11 -5.35
CA MET A 51 3.33 -14.79 -4.91
C MET A 51 3.07 -16.23 -4.48
N SER A 52 1.85 -16.57 -4.04
CA SER A 52 1.45 -17.95 -3.71
C SER A 52 1.41 -18.87 -4.92
N LEU A 53 1.31 -18.33 -6.13
CA LEU A 53 1.36 -19.09 -7.37
C LEU A 53 2.74 -18.95 -8.01
N THR A 54 3.34 -20.07 -8.34
CA THR A 54 4.61 -20.13 -9.07
C THR A 54 4.39 -19.88 -10.57
N PRO A 55 5.40 -19.39 -11.31
CA PRO A 55 5.31 -19.27 -12.78
C PRO A 55 4.90 -20.58 -13.47
N GLN A 56 5.35 -21.72 -12.95
CA GLN A 56 5.05 -23.05 -13.44
C GLN A 56 3.58 -23.42 -13.22
N GLU A 57 3.02 -23.11 -12.05
CA GLU A 57 1.59 -23.28 -11.77
C GLU A 57 0.73 -22.39 -12.67
N LEU A 58 1.16 -21.14 -12.93
CA LEU A 58 0.48 -20.28 -13.89
C LEU A 58 0.48 -20.87 -15.29
N GLU A 59 1.60 -21.42 -15.75
CA GLU A 59 1.68 -22.10 -17.05
C GLU A 59 0.78 -23.34 -17.13
N LEU A 60 0.66 -24.08 -16.02
CA LEU A 60 -0.27 -25.21 -15.92
C LEU A 60 -1.72 -24.73 -16.01
N VAL A 61 -2.10 -23.68 -15.28
CA VAL A 61 -3.45 -23.08 -15.34
C VAL A 61 -3.75 -22.52 -16.73
N MET A 62 -2.76 -21.97 -17.44
CA MET A 62 -2.91 -21.53 -18.84
C MET A 62 -3.23 -22.68 -19.80
N LYS A 63 -2.78 -23.90 -19.52
CA LYS A 63 -3.00 -25.07 -20.39
C LYS A 63 -4.22 -25.91 -20.00
N ALA A 64 -4.49 -26.01 -18.70
CA ALA A 64 -5.47 -26.95 -18.14
C ALA A 64 -6.63 -26.27 -17.38
N GLY A 65 -6.57 -24.95 -17.16
CA GLY A 65 -7.61 -24.20 -16.44
C GLY A 65 -8.84 -23.90 -17.30
N SER A 66 -9.85 -23.28 -16.69
CA SER A 66 -11.05 -22.81 -17.40
C SER A 66 -10.71 -21.68 -18.39
N PRO A 67 -11.53 -21.43 -19.44
CA PRO A 67 -11.24 -20.39 -20.45
C PRO A 67 -11.03 -18.98 -19.85
N SER A 68 -11.67 -18.68 -18.73
CA SER A 68 -11.46 -17.44 -17.97
C SER A 68 -10.12 -17.43 -17.23
N GLU A 69 -9.77 -18.52 -16.53
CA GLU A 69 -8.52 -18.62 -15.78
C GLU A 69 -7.30 -18.64 -16.70
N GLN A 70 -7.41 -19.27 -17.88
CA GLN A 70 -6.36 -19.25 -18.89
C GLN A 70 -6.02 -17.82 -19.32
N LYS A 71 -7.02 -16.98 -19.56
CA LYS A 71 -6.83 -15.56 -19.89
C LYS A 71 -6.18 -14.80 -18.73
N TYR A 72 -6.63 -15.05 -17.50
CA TYR A 72 -6.08 -14.39 -16.32
C TYR A 72 -4.60 -14.75 -16.10
N ALA A 73 -4.26 -16.04 -16.17
CA ALA A 73 -2.90 -16.50 -16.03
C ALA A 73 -1.97 -15.98 -17.15
N ALA A 74 -2.45 -15.90 -18.39
CA ALA A 74 -1.69 -15.34 -19.52
C ALA A 74 -1.27 -13.89 -19.30
N VAL A 75 -2.13 -13.08 -18.68
CA VAL A 75 -1.87 -11.67 -18.41
C VAL A 75 -0.96 -11.46 -17.19
N ILE A 76 -1.05 -12.33 -16.19
CA ILE A 76 -0.28 -12.22 -14.94
C ILE A 76 1.14 -12.80 -15.10
N LEU A 77 1.31 -13.87 -15.87
CA LEU A 77 2.58 -14.58 -16.07
C LEU A 77 3.80 -13.67 -16.35
N PRO A 78 3.75 -12.70 -17.30
CA PRO A 78 4.92 -11.88 -17.61
C PRO A 78 5.36 -10.98 -16.43
N ILE A 79 4.43 -10.60 -15.57
CA ILE A 79 4.70 -9.74 -14.41
C ILE A 79 5.24 -10.61 -13.26
N ARG A 80 4.67 -11.81 -13.07
CA ARG A 80 5.14 -12.78 -12.06
C ARG A 80 6.56 -13.27 -12.35
N ARG A 81 6.94 -13.38 -13.62
CA ARG A 81 8.33 -13.69 -14.04
C ARG A 81 9.34 -12.67 -13.50
N LYS A 82 8.94 -11.41 -13.30
CA LYS A 82 9.77 -10.39 -12.64
C LYS A 82 9.40 -10.29 -11.15
N GLY A 83 9.43 -11.43 -10.47
CA GLY A 83 8.89 -11.60 -9.12
C GLY A 83 9.43 -10.58 -8.11
N ASN A 84 10.75 -10.35 -8.10
CA ASN A 84 11.39 -9.45 -7.15
C ASN A 84 11.00 -7.98 -7.40
N LEU A 85 10.92 -7.55 -8.66
CA LEU A 85 10.43 -6.21 -9.00
C LEU A 85 8.95 -6.03 -8.62
N LEU A 86 8.11 -7.03 -8.90
CA LEU A 86 6.69 -7.03 -8.52
C LEU A 86 6.54 -6.92 -7.00
N LEU A 87 7.25 -7.77 -6.26
CA LEU A 87 7.24 -7.79 -4.80
C LEU A 87 7.68 -6.44 -4.24
N CYS A 88 8.83 -5.90 -4.67
CA CYS A 88 9.32 -4.61 -4.21
C CYS A 88 8.33 -3.47 -4.51
N SER A 89 7.74 -3.45 -5.70
CA SER A 89 6.79 -2.39 -6.09
C SER A 89 5.50 -2.45 -5.26
N LEU A 90 4.93 -3.65 -5.07
CA LEU A 90 3.71 -3.83 -4.28
C LEU A 90 3.95 -3.56 -2.80
N LEU A 91 5.07 -4.00 -2.22
CA LEU A 91 5.42 -3.71 -0.83
C LEU A 91 5.65 -2.21 -0.62
N LEU A 92 6.40 -1.56 -1.51
CA LEU A 92 6.64 -0.12 -1.43
C LEU A 92 5.32 0.65 -1.54
N GLY A 93 4.45 0.28 -2.49
CA GLY A 93 3.11 0.85 -2.62
C GLY A 93 2.28 0.67 -1.35
N ASN A 94 2.27 -0.52 -0.75
CA ASN A 94 1.56 -0.78 0.49
C ASN A 94 2.07 0.10 1.64
N VAL A 95 3.39 0.20 1.82
CA VAL A 95 4.00 1.03 2.86
C VAL A 95 3.66 2.52 2.66
N ILE A 96 3.74 3.02 1.43
CA ILE A 96 3.42 4.43 1.12
C ILE A 96 1.94 4.71 1.40
N VAL A 97 1.04 3.84 0.96
CA VAL A 97 -0.41 4.01 1.15
C VAL A 97 -0.78 3.91 2.63
N ASN A 98 -0.22 2.95 3.36
CA ASN A 98 -0.43 2.80 4.81
C ASN A 98 0.08 4.01 5.59
N ALA A 99 1.25 4.54 5.22
CA ALA A 99 1.79 5.76 5.82
C ALA A 99 0.88 6.97 5.54
N ALA A 100 0.39 7.13 4.31
CA ALA A 100 -0.55 8.19 3.96
C ALA A 100 -1.86 8.10 4.77
N ILE A 101 -2.43 6.89 4.93
CA ILE A 101 -3.63 6.67 5.76
C ILE A 101 -3.35 7.05 7.22
N SER A 102 -2.21 6.65 7.78
CA SER A 102 -1.84 6.96 9.17
C SER A 102 -1.67 8.47 9.39
N ILE A 103 -1.05 9.18 8.44
CA ILE A 103 -0.91 10.65 8.48
C ILE A 103 -2.29 11.32 8.45
N LEU A 104 -3.18 10.90 7.54
CA LEU A 104 -4.55 11.44 7.45
C LEU A 104 -5.36 11.15 8.72
N PHE A 105 -5.21 9.98 9.34
CA PHE A 105 -5.84 9.67 10.63
C PHE A 105 -5.28 10.52 11.78
N GLY A 106 -3.99 10.83 11.75
CA GLY A 106 -3.31 11.78 12.64
C GLY A 106 -3.90 13.18 12.59
N GLU A 107 -4.55 13.54 11.48
CA GLU A 107 -5.25 14.81 11.38
C GLU A 107 -6.62 14.80 12.09
N LEU A 108 -7.25 13.65 12.25
CA LEU A 108 -8.60 13.51 12.80
C LEU A 108 -8.63 13.32 14.32
N THR A 109 -7.53 12.84 14.93
CA THR A 109 -7.53 12.39 16.33
C THR A 109 -6.26 12.81 17.08
N THR A 110 -6.15 12.48 18.38
CA THR A 110 -4.97 12.75 19.20
C THR A 110 -3.81 11.82 18.80
N GLY A 111 -2.59 12.34 18.68
CA GLY A 111 -1.49 11.69 17.93
C GLY A 111 -1.20 10.22 18.26
N LEU A 112 -1.16 9.84 19.54
CA LEU A 112 -0.92 8.44 19.93
C LEU A 112 -2.12 7.53 19.63
N LEU A 113 -3.33 8.02 19.91
CA LEU A 113 -4.56 7.28 19.65
C LEU A 113 -4.80 7.12 18.13
N ALA A 114 -4.45 8.15 17.35
CA ALA A 114 -4.47 8.14 15.90
C ALA A 114 -3.61 7.03 15.32
N LEU A 115 -2.38 6.92 15.82
CA LEU A 115 -1.43 5.91 15.36
C LEU A 115 -1.92 4.50 15.68
N LEU A 116 -2.42 4.26 16.90
CA LEU A 116 -2.94 2.95 17.30
C LEU A 116 -4.20 2.56 16.51
N ILE A 117 -5.19 3.44 16.44
CA ILE A 117 -6.45 3.16 15.74
C ILE A 117 -6.21 2.99 14.24
N SER A 118 -5.40 3.86 13.63
CA SER A 118 -5.07 3.72 12.20
C SER A 118 -4.32 2.44 11.92
N SER A 119 -3.31 2.07 12.73
CA SER A 119 -2.55 0.84 12.53
C SER A 119 -3.42 -0.41 12.64
N ILE A 120 -4.26 -0.50 13.68
CA ILE A 120 -5.17 -1.64 13.85
C ILE A 120 -6.19 -1.70 12.72
N GLY A 121 -6.75 -0.54 12.33
CA GLY A 121 -7.71 -0.45 11.23
C GLY A 121 -7.11 -0.88 9.89
N ILE A 122 -5.91 -0.39 9.57
CA ILE A 122 -5.16 -0.76 8.36
C ILE A 122 -4.85 -2.26 8.36
N VAL A 123 -4.32 -2.81 9.44
CA VAL A 123 -3.95 -4.24 9.49
C VAL A 123 -5.18 -5.14 9.33
N ILE A 124 -6.28 -4.84 10.02
CA ILE A 124 -7.48 -5.69 9.96
C ILE A 124 -8.21 -5.52 8.62
N PHE A 125 -8.56 -4.29 8.26
CA PHE A 125 -9.41 -4.01 7.10
C PHE A 125 -8.63 -3.85 5.79
N GLY A 126 -7.40 -3.35 5.87
CA GLY A 126 -6.51 -3.14 4.73
C GLY A 126 -5.58 -4.31 4.45
N GLU A 127 -5.34 -5.23 5.37
CA GLU A 127 -4.42 -6.36 5.11
C GLU A 127 -5.10 -7.71 5.30
N ILE A 128 -5.49 -8.07 6.53
CA ILE A 128 -5.93 -9.42 6.88
C ILE A 128 -7.19 -9.83 6.10
N VAL A 129 -8.25 -9.02 6.13
CA VAL A 129 -9.51 -9.35 5.46
C VAL A 129 -9.32 -9.47 3.94
N PRO A 130 -8.74 -8.48 3.23
CA PRO A 130 -8.47 -8.58 1.80
C PRO A 130 -7.55 -9.72 1.41
N GLN A 131 -6.47 -9.94 2.16
CA GLN A 131 -5.53 -11.04 1.92
C GLN A 131 -6.25 -12.39 1.99
N SER A 132 -7.11 -12.61 2.99
CA SER A 132 -7.87 -13.86 3.12
C SER A 132 -8.77 -14.17 1.91
N ILE A 133 -9.30 -13.13 1.26
CA ILE A 133 -10.10 -13.24 0.03
C ILE A 133 -9.19 -13.49 -1.18
N CYS A 134 -8.09 -12.75 -1.28
CA CYS A 134 -7.13 -12.86 -2.38
C CYS A 134 -6.41 -14.20 -2.40
N VAL A 135 -6.23 -14.90 -1.27
CA VAL A 135 -5.69 -16.27 -1.28
C VAL A 135 -6.59 -17.23 -2.07
N LYS A 136 -7.92 -17.03 -2.04
CA LYS A 136 -8.87 -17.90 -2.75
C LYS A 136 -9.14 -17.46 -4.19
N LYS A 137 -9.06 -16.16 -4.47
CA LYS A 137 -9.42 -15.57 -5.77
C LYS A 137 -8.30 -14.74 -6.40
N GLY A 138 -7.05 -14.99 -6.02
CA GLY A 138 -5.90 -14.15 -6.38
C GLY A 138 -5.70 -14.01 -7.88
N LEU A 139 -5.92 -15.10 -8.63
CA LEU A 139 -5.81 -15.08 -10.09
C LEU A 139 -6.84 -14.14 -10.74
N ALA A 140 -8.11 -14.20 -10.29
CA ALA A 140 -9.16 -13.34 -10.82
C ALA A 140 -8.96 -11.88 -10.41
N VAL A 141 -8.69 -11.62 -9.13
CA VAL A 141 -8.46 -10.27 -8.61
C VAL A 141 -7.23 -9.65 -9.28
N GLY A 142 -6.14 -10.38 -9.40
CA GLY A 142 -4.91 -9.95 -10.08
C GLY A 142 -5.13 -9.60 -11.53
N ALA A 143 -5.88 -10.41 -12.27
CA ALA A 143 -6.12 -10.12 -13.69
C ALA A 143 -7.01 -8.90 -13.89
N HIS A 144 -8.03 -8.71 -13.06
CA HIS A 144 -8.89 -7.53 -13.13
C HIS A 144 -8.16 -6.23 -12.74
N THR A 145 -7.20 -6.32 -11.83
CA THR A 145 -6.49 -5.16 -11.27
C THR A 145 -5.13 -4.94 -11.91
N ILE A 146 -4.78 -5.75 -12.91
CA ILE A 146 -3.44 -5.77 -13.51
C ILE A 146 -3.01 -4.42 -14.06
N LEU A 147 -3.93 -3.67 -14.66
CA LEU A 147 -3.64 -2.35 -15.22
C LEU A 147 -3.26 -1.37 -14.11
N ILE A 148 -3.98 -1.39 -12.99
CA ILE A 148 -3.69 -0.55 -11.82
C ILE A 148 -2.32 -0.92 -11.26
N THR A 149 -2.06 -2.23 -11.11
CA THR A 149 -0.78 -2.73 -10.62
C THR A 149 0.38 -2.34 -11.53
N GLN A 150 0.23 -2.45 -12.86
CA GLN A 150 1.27 -2.07 -13.82
C GLN A 150 1.56 -0.57 -13.80
N VAL A 151 0.53 0.27 -13.70
CA VAL A 151 0.70 1.73 -13.53
C VAL A 151 1.47 2.03 -12.25
N PHE A 152 1.14 1.35 -11.14
CA PHE A 152 1.86 1.52 -9.88
C PHE A 152 3.30 1.04 -9.95
N ILE A 153 3.56 -0.12 -10.55
CA ILE A 153 4.92 -0.61 -10.81
C ILE A 153 5.70 0.40 -11.63
N PHE A 154 5.08 1.00 -12.66
CA PHE A 154 5.74 2.01 -13.49
C PHE A 154 6.10 3.27 -12.70
N ILE A 155 5.19 3.77 -11.85
CA ILE A 155 5.42 4.94 -10.99
C ILE A 155 6.49 4.66 -9.94
N THR A 156 6.45 3.48 -9.33
CA THR A 156 7.39 3.07 -8.27
C THR A 156 8.71 2.55 -8.84
N TYR A 157 8.78 2.25 -10.13
CA TYR A 157 9.95 1.73 -10.84
C TYR A 157 11.28 2.43 -10.51
N PRO A 158 11.40 3.79 -10.49
CA PRO A 158 12.67 4.45 -10.19
C PRO A 158 13.24 4.08 -8.81
N VAL A 159 12.37 3.75 -7.84
CA VAL A 159 12.76 3.37 -6.48
C VAL A 159 12.76 1.85 -6.31
N ALA A 160 11.79 1.15 -6.91
CA ALA A 160 11.65 -0.29 -6.80
C ALA A 160 12.75 -1.04 -7.57
N TRP A 161 13.26 -0.49 -8.68
CA TRP A 161 14.33 -1.10 -9.48
C TRP A 161 15.66 -1.26 -8.73
N PRO A 162 16.23 -0.23 -8.06
CA PRO A 162 17.47 -0.42 -7.30
C PRO A 162 17.27 -1.36 -6.11
N ILE A 163 16.10 -1.32 -5.46
CA ILE A 163 15.78 -2.24 -4.35
C ILE A 163 15.68 -3.68 -4.87
N SER A 164 14.98 -3.90 -5.99
CA SER A 164 14.87 -5.24 -6.58
C SER A 164 16.24 -5.75 -7.04
N LYS A 165 17.08 -4.88 -7.61
CA LYS A 165 18.46 -5.24 -8.01
C LYS A 165 19.35 -5.58 -6.83
N LEU A 166 19.21 -4.85 -5.73
CA LEU A 166 19.90 -5.18 -4.48
C LEU A 166 19.42 -6.52 -3.94
N LEU A 167 18.13 -6.79 -4.00
CA LEU A 167 17.54 -8.06 -3.58
C LEU A 167 18.04 -9.22 -4.45
N ASP A 168 18.07 -9.05 -5.79
CA ASP A 168 18.64 -10.01 -6.73
C ASP A 168 20.12 -10.28 -6.43
N CYS A 169 20.90 -9.23 -6.12
CA CYS A 169 22.32 -9.34 -5.80
C CYS A 169 22.58 -10.02 -4.45
N LEU A 170 21.72 -9.81 -3.45
CA LEU A 170 21.86 -10.37 -2.10
C LEU A 170 21.37 -11.81 -1.99
N LEU A 171 20.28 -12.15 -2.69
CA LEU A 171 19.72 -13.49 -2.68
C LEU A 171 20.43 -14.43 -3.67
N GLY A 172 21.29 -13.90 -4.55
CA GLY A 172 21.91 -14.64 -5.63
C GLY A 172 20.90 -14.90 -6.75
N ASP A 173 21.39 -15.07 -7.98
CA ASP A 173 20.60 -15.37 -9.18
C ASP A 173 19.88 -16.74 -9.09
N GLU A 174 18.97 -16.92 -8.14
CA GLU A 174 18.05 -18.07 -8.08
C GLU A 174 16.62 -17.61 -8.43
N TYR A 175 16.46 -17.16 -9.69
CA TYR A 175 15.30 -17.53 -10.51
C TYR A 175 15.55 -17.35 -12.01
#